data_AF-X1HRN3-F1
#
_entry.id   AF-X1HRN3-F1
#
_cell.length_a   1.000
_cell.length_b   1.000
_cell.length_c   1.000
_cell.angle_alpha   90.00
_cell.angle_beta   90.00
_cell.angle_gamma   90.00
#
_symmetry.space_group_name_H-M   'P 1'
#
loop_
_entity.id
_entity.type
_entity.pdbx_description
1 polymer ?
#
loop_
_entity_poly.entity_id
_entity_poly.type
_entity_poly.pdbx_seq_one_letter_code
_entity_poly.pdbx_strand_id
1 'polypeptide(L)' 'MEKGGCKVDHDQMRVRIPPGLVTESIRSCPSTFHMKALDPDNDIIMGGNTTYVGLFPGNHIVELDTWEVRPAT' A
#
# COMPACT_ATOMS: atom_id res chain seq x y z
N MET A 1 2.88 19.47 2.06
CA MET A 1 1.72 19.47 2.98
C MET A 1 1.10 20.86 3.10
N GLU A 2 1.86 21.92 3.40
CA GLU A 2 1.34 23.29 3.47
C GLU A 2 0.71 23.77 2.15
N LYS A 3 1.36 23.52 1.01
CA LYS A 3 0.80 23.79 -0.33
C LYS A 3 -0.55 23.08 -0.57
N GLY A 4 -0.80 21.97 0.11
CA GLY A 4 -2.06 21.22 0.04
C GLY A 4 -3.12 21.69 1.03
N GLY A 5 -2.88 22.75 1.81
CA GLY A 5 -3.82 23.28 2.80
C GLY A 5 -3.74 22.62 4.18
N CYS A 6 -2.74 21.79 4.45
CA CYS A 6 -2.52 21.23 5.78
C CYS A 6 -1.83 22.25 6.71
N LYS A 7 -2.17 22.20 8.02
CA LYS A 7 -1.42 22.93 9.04
C LYS A 7 -0.24 22.08 9.50
N VAL A 8 0.98 22.54 9.22
CA VAL A 8 2.23 21.83 9.58
C VAL A 8 2.89 22.52 10.77
N ASP A 9 3.27 21.73 11.75
CA ASP A 9 4.06 22.11 12.92
C ASP A 9 5.41 21.39 12.80
N HIS A 10 6.44 22.13 12.40
CA HIS A 10 7.77 21.57 12.14
C HIS A 10 8.54 21.26 13.43
N ASP A 11 8.27 21.98 14.51
CA ASP A 11 8.92 21.76 15.81
C ASP A 11 8.43 20.44 16.44
N GLN A 12 7.13 20.17 16.32
CA GLN A 12 6.52 18.92 16.81
C GLN A 12 6.46 17.80 15.77
N MET A 13 6.96 18.03 14.55
CA MET A 13 6.88 17.09 13.42
C MET A 13 5.44 16.58 13.18
N ARG A 14 4.46 17.49 13.28
CA ARG A 14 3.02 17.15 13.24
C ARG A 14 2.29 17.86 12.11
N VAL A 15 1.49 17.11 11.36
CA VAL A 15 0.59 17.66 10.34
C VAL A 15 -0.86 17.47 10.75
N ARG A 16 -1.68 18.53 10.66
CA ARG A 16 -3.14 18.46 10.80
C ARG A 16 -3.78 18.62 9.43
N ILE A 17 -4.49 17.59 8.99
CA ILE A 17 -5.14 17.52 7.68
C ILE A 17 -6.60 17.93 7.82
N PRO A 18 -7.10 18.89 7.03
CA PRO A 18 -8.53 19.25 7.03
C PRO A 18 -9.42 18.03 6.68
N PRO A 19 -10.57 17.83 7.34
CA PRO A 19 -11.43 16.67 7.09
C PRO A 19 -11.87 16.50 5.62
N GLY A 20 -12.20 17.60 4.94
CA GLY A 20 -12.63 17.57 3.52
C GLY A 20 -11.50 17.17 2.56
N LEU A 21 -10.27 17.61 2.86
CA LEU A 21 -9.11 17.39 1.99
C LEU A 21 -8.79 15.91 1.81
N VAL A 22 -8.95 15.10 2.86
CA VAL A 22 -8.75 13.65 2.79
C VAL A 22 -9.73 13.01 1.80
N THR A 23 -11.00 13.37 1.91
CA THR A 23 -12.07 12.82 1.07
C THR A 23 -11.89 13.23 -0.39
N GLU A 24 -11.57 14.50 -0.65
CA GLU A 24 -11.29 15.01 -1.99
C GLU A 24 -10.08 14.32 -2.63
N SER A 25 -9.01 14.14 -1.85
CA SER A 25 -7.80 13.44 -2.30
C SER A 25 -8.11 11.99 -2.70
N ILE A 26 -8.84 11.25 -1.87
CA ILE A 26 -9.24 9.86 -2.18
C ILE A 26 -10.11 9.80 -3.44
N ARG A 27 -11.03 10.76 -3.63
CA ARG A 27 -11.89 10.81 -4.83
C ARG A 27 -11.11 11.05 -6.13
N SER A 28 -9.93 11.68 -6.05
CA SER A 28 -9.05 11.85 -7.21
C SER A 28 -8.29 10.58 -7.58
N CYS A 29 -8.23 9.59 -6.68
CA CYS A 29 -7.57 8.32 -6.97
C CYS A 29 -8.43 7.47 -7.92
N PRO A 30 -7.81 6.73 -8.85
CA PRO A 30 -8.55 5.82 -9.71
C PRO A 30 -9.17 4.69 -8.88
N SER A 31 -10.41 4.33 -9.19
CA SER A 31 -11.09 3.17 -8.59
C SER A 31 -10.55 1.84 -9.15
N THR A 32 -9.85 1.88 -10.28
CA THR A 32 -9.21 0.73 -10.92
C THR A 32 -7.98 1.16 -11.70
N PHE A 33 -6.89 0.39 -11.62
CA PHE A 33 -5.68 0.67 -12.40
C PHE A 33 -4.97 -0.62 -12.84
N HIS A 34 -4.19 -0.51 -13.92
CA HIS A 34 -3.46 -1.62 -14.53
C HIS A 34 -2.05 -1.72 -13.95
N MET A 35 -1.73 -2.86 -13.34
CA MET A 35 -0.40 -3.20 -12.87
C MET A 35 0.22 -4.20 -13.86
N LYS A 36 1.32 -3.79 -14.49
CA LYS A 36 1.99 -4.55 -15.53
C LYS A 36 3.04 -5.50 -14.97
N ALA A 37 3.05 -6.72 -15.47
CA ALA A 37 4.08 -7.70 -15.25
C ALA A 37 5.12 -7.69 -16.38
N LEU A 38 6.18 -8.48 -16.21
CA LEU A 38 7.18 -8.67 -17.26
C LEU A 38 6.59 -9.44 -18.45
N ASP A 39 5.83 -10.50 -18.16
CA ASP A 39 5.02 -11.21 -19.13
C ASP A 39 3.58 -10.65 -19.07
N PRO A 40 3.08 -10.02 -20.15
CA PRO A 40 1.76 -9.38 -20.17
C PRO A 40 0.59 -10.30 -19.81
N ASP A 41 0.74 -11.62 -19.98
CA ASP A 41 -0.30 -12.58 -19.61
C ASP A 41 -0.50 -12.65 -18.08
N ASN A 42 0.44 -12.12 -17.30
CA ASN A 42 0.39 -12.03 -15.84
C ASN A 42 0.02 -10.61 -15.33
N ASP A 43 -0.41 -9.71 -16.22
CA ASP A 43 -0.89 -8.39 -15.82
C ASP A 43 -2.11 -8.49 -14.89
N ILE A 44 -2.20 -7.59 -13.91
CA ILE A 44 -3.33 -7.54 -12.98
C ILE A 44 -4.04 -6.18 -13.03
N ILE A 45 -5.36 -6.23 -12.84
CA ILE A 45 -6.21 -5.04 -12.76
C ILE A 45 -6.60 -4.81 -11.31
N MET A 46 -5.94 -3.85 -10.65
CA MET A 46 -6.17 -3.54 -9.25
C MET A 46 -7.45 -2.74 -9.10
N GLY A 47 -8.48 -3.33 -8.50
CA GLY A 47 -9.81 -2.74 -8.29
C GLY A 47 -10.93 -3.62 -8.83
N GLY A 48 -12.16 -3.09 -8.84
CA GLY A 48 -13.32 -3.81 -9.35
C GLY A 48 -13.74 -4.99 -8.46
N ASN A 49 -14.14 -6.10 -9.09
CA ASN A 49 -14.65 -7.30 -8.41
C ASN A 49 -13.71 -8.52 -8.54
N THR A 50 -12.45 -8.29 -8.91
CA THR A 50 -11.46 -9.35 -9.08
C THR A 50 -10.57 -9.43 -7.84
N THR A 51 -10.36 -10.64 -7.32
CA THR A 51 -9.46 -10.88 -6.18
C THR A 51 -8.18 -11.54 -6.65
N TYR A 52 -7.05 -10.93 -6.31
CA TYR A 52 -5.71 -11.49 -6.53
C TYR A 52 -5.12 -11.92 -5.19
N VAL A 53 -4.31 -12.97 -5.20
CA VAL A 53 -3.57 -13.45 -4.03
C VAL A 53 -2.09 -13.22 -4.27
N GLY A 54 -1.41 -12.66 -3.27
CA GLY A 54 0.02 -12.40 -3.31
C GLY A 54 0.70 -12.81 -2.02
N LEU A 55 2.02 -13.01 -2.10
CA LEU A 55 2.84 -13.23 -0.92
C LEU A 55 3.05 -11.92 -0.17
N PHE A 56 3.12 -11.99 1.16
CA PHE A 56 3.44 -10.85 2.01
C PHE A 56 4.90 -10.93 2.47
N PRO A 57 5.63 -9.80 2.57
CA PRO A 57 7.01 -9.83 3.06
C PRO A 57 7.08 -10.32 4.51
N GLY A 58 7.76 -11.43 4.73
CA GLY A 58 8.08 -11.98 6.05
C GLY A 58 9.55 -11.80 6.38
N ASN A 59 9.88 -11.58 7.66
CA ASN A 59 11.26 -11.48 8.14
C ASN A 59 11.84 -12.82 8.63
N HIS A 60 11.01 -13.85 8.77
CA HIS A 60 11.39 -15.18 9.20
C HIS A 60 10.68 -16.24 8.36
N ILE A 61 11.29 -17.43 8.34
CA ILE A 61 10.75 -18.64 7.70
C ILE A 61 10.55 -19.68 8.79
N VAL A 62 9.41 -20.36 8.74
CA VAL A 62 9.10 -21.53 9.59
C VAL A 62 9.30 -22.78 8.74
N GLU A 63 10.20 -23.66 9.15
CA GLU A 63 10.37 -24.97 8.52
C GLU A 63 9.22 -25.89 8.96
N LEU A 64 8.41 -26.36 8.01
CA LEU A 64 7.13 -27.02 8.35
C LEU A 64 7.29 -28.42 8.97
N ASP A 65 8.43 -29.07 8.75
CA ASP A 65 8.70 -30.40 9.31
C ASP A 65 9.19 -30.34 10.77
N THR A 66 10.00 -29.33 11.12
CA THR A 66 10.64 -29.19 12.43
C THR A 66 9.98 -28.12 13.31
N TRP A 67 9.20 -27.23 12.71
CA TRP A 67 8.65 -26.02 13.32
C TRP A 67 9.70 -25.02 13.81
N GLU A 68 10.96 -25.16 13.37
CA GLU A 68 12.01 -24.22 13.69
C GLU A 68 11.87 -22.92 12.89
N VAL A 69 12.13 -21.80 13.55
CA VAL A 69 12.07 -20.45 12.96
C VAL A 69 13.46 -19.95 12.68
N ARG A 70 13.71 -19.44 11.47
CA ARG A 70 14.99 -18.83 11.08
C ARG A 70 14.80 -17.50 10.35
N PRO A 71 15.81 -16.61 10.33
CA PRO A 71 15.78 -15.41 9.50
C PRO A 71 15.52 -15.75 8.02
N ALA A 72 14.78 -14.87 7.33
CA ALA A 72 14.65 -14.93 5.88
C ALA A 72 16.01 -14.66 5.22
N THR A 73 16.31 -15.39 4.14
CA THR A 73 17.58 -15.30 3.39
C THR A 73 17.46 -14.38 2.17
#